data_AF-A0A150A5W9-F1
#
_entry.id   AF-A0A150A5W9-F1
#
_cell.length_a   1.000
_cell.length_b   1.000
_cell.length_c   1.000
_cell.angle_alpha   90.00
_cell.angle_beta   90.00
_cell.angle_gamma   90.00
#
_symmetry.space_group_name_H-M   'P 1'
#
loop_
_entity.id
_entity.type
_entity.pdbx_description
1 polymer ?
#
loop_
_entity_poly.entity_id
_entity_poly.type
_entity_poly.pdbx_seq_one_letter_code
_entity_poly.pdbx_strand_id
1 'polypeptide(L)'
;MPPTETAVDWSRLWSDPSMLRLRRDRRSFFTVAWSVFAVAFCALVGFAAFAPEIIATRPVPGLSVGLILSLAYVATVMSLGAWYVRRARHWDILAAAVLSVPAIREREVAGNV
;
A
#
# COMPACT_ATOMS: atom_id res chain seq x y z
N MET A 1 21.88 -4.75 -38.10
CA MET A 1 20.45 -4.80 -37.74
C MET A 1 20.33 -4.42 -36.28
N PRO A 2 19.51 -3.43 -35.88
CA PRO A 2 19.16 -3.29 -34.47
C PRO A 2 18.39 -4.56 -34.05
N PRO A 3 18.60 -5.08 -32.83
CA PRO A 3 17.89 -6.26 -32.35
C PRO A 3 16.39 -6.02 -32.46
N THR A 4 15.66 -6.94 -33.08
CA THR A 4 14.21 -6.89 -33.18
C THR A 4 13.65 -7.22 -31.80
N GLU A 5 13.52 -6.20 -30.97
CA GLU A 5 12.90 -6.30 -29.65
C GLU A 5 11.46 -6.78 -29.85
N THR A 6 11.21 -8.06 -29.58
CA THR A 6 9.87 -8.64 -29.63
C THR A 6 9.03 -7.89 -28.60
N ALA A 7 8.15 -7.01 -29.07
CA ALA A 7 7.28 -6.22 -28.20
C ALA A 7 6.51 -7.15 -27.25
N VAL A 8 6.84 -7.08 -25.96
CA VAL A 8 6.17 -7.86 -24.92
C VAL A 8 4.67 -7.55 -24.98
N ASP A 9 3.85 -8.59 -25.15
CA ASP A 9 2.39 -8.45 -25.18
C ASP A 9 1.86 -8.20 -23.76
N TRP A 10 1.94 -6.94 -23.34
CA TRP A 10 1.45 -6.47 -22.05
C TRP A 10 -0.05 -6.73 -21.87
N SER A 11 -0.83 -6.72 -22.96
CA SER A 11 -2.28 -6.86 -22.89
C SER A 11 -2.69 -8.23 -22.33
N ARG A 12 -1.99 -9.30 -22.75
CA ARG A 12 -2.18 -10.65 -22.22
C ARG A 12 -1.80 -10.73 -20.74
N LEU A 13 -0.66 -10.16 -20.35
CA LEU A 13 -0.22 -10.12 -18.95
C LEU A 13 -1.24 -9.40 -18.06
N TRP A 14 -1.81 -8.29 -18.52
CA TRP A 14 -2.81 -7.52 -17.79
C TRP A 14 -4.16 -8.23 -17.60
N SER A 15 -4.48 -9.17 -18.50
CA SER A 15 -5.68 -10.01 -18.44
C SER A 15 -5.52 -11.29 -17.63
N ASP A 16 -4.28 -11.63 -17.23
CA ASP A 16 -3.99 -12.86 -16.50
C ASP A 16 -4.72 -12.89 -15.14
N PRO A 17 -5.38 -14.01 -14.76
CA PRO A 17 -6.05 -14.15 -13.47
C PRO A 17 -5.16 -13.85 -12.26
N SER A 18 -3.87 -14.16 -12.32
CA SER A 18 -2.89 -13.86 -11.26
C SER A 18 -2.64 -12.36 -11.10
N MET A 19 -2.53 -11.63 -12.21
CA MET A 19 -2.38 -10.18 -12.25
C MET A 19 -3.66 -9.47 -11.75
N LEU A 20 -4.83 -9.99 -12.11
CA LEU A 20 -6.11 -9.47 -11.62
C LEU A 20 -6.25 -9.64 -10.09
N ARG A 21 -5.84 -10.79 -9.54
CA ARG A 21 -5.81 -11.04 -8.09
C ARG A 21 -4.88 -10.06 -7.37
N LEU A 22 -3.67 -9.85 -7.89
CA LEU A 22 -2.69 -8.90 -7.35
C LEU A 22 -3.26 -7.48 -7.27
N ARG A 23 -3.89 -7.01 -8.36
CA ARG A 23 -4.52 -5.68 -8.41
C ARG A 23 -5.66 -5.52 -7.42
N ARG A 24 -6.53 -6.54 -7.32
CA ARG A 24 -7.67 -6.51 -6.40
C ARG A 24 -7.22 -6.47 -4.95
N ASP A 25 -6.25 -7.30 -4.57
CA ASP A 25 -5.71 -7.35 -3.22
C ASP A 25 -5.01 -6.03 -2.84
N ARG A 26 -4.20 -5.48 -3.75
CA ARG A 26 -3.56 -4.17 -3.56
C ARG A 26 -4.57 -3.04 -3.40
N ARG A 27 -5.58 -2.96 -4.27
CA ARG A 27 -6.63 -1.93 -4.19
C ARG A 27 -7.42 -2.04 -2.89
N SER A 28 -7.78 -3.25 -2.48
CA SER A 28 -8.49 -3.47 -1.21
C SER A 28 -7.68 -2.98 -0.02
N PHE A 29 -6.38 -3.31 0.01
CA PHE A 29 -5.49 -2.84 1.07
C PHE A 29 -5.44 -1.31 1.13
N PHE A 30 -5.18 -0.64 -0.01
CA PHE A 30 -5.08 0.82 -0.03
C PHE A 30 -6.38 1.49 0.35
N THR A 31 -7.52 0.93 -0.05
CA THR A 31 -8.83 1.50 0.31
C THR A 31 -9.04 1.48 1.83
N VAL A 32 -8.70 0.35 2.47
CA VAL A 32 -8.80 0.23 3.94
C VAL A 32 -7.76 1.10 4.65
N ALA A 33 -6.49 1.02 4.25
CA ALA A 33 -5.41 1.82 4.84
C ALA A 33 -5.70 3.33 4.73
N TRP A 34 -6.20 3.77 3.57
CA TRP A 34 -6.60 5.15 3.35
C TRP A 34 -7.77 5.57 4.23
N SER A 35 -8.79 4.72 4.39
CA SER A 35 -9.92 5.03 5.29
C SER A 35 -9.46 5.21 6.74
N VAL A 36 -8.57 4.35 7.24
CA VAL A 36 -8.03 4.45 8.60
C VAL A 36 -7.23 5.74 8.76
N PHE A 37 -6.36 6.03 7.80
CA PHE A 37 -5.59 7.28 7.79
C PHE A 37 -6.49 8.51 7.78
N ALA A 38 -7.50 8.54 6.89
CA ALA A 38 -8.42 9.66 6.76
C ALA A 38 -9.21 9.88 8.05
N VAL A 39 -9.74 8.81 8.67
CA VAL A 39 -10.46 8.92 9.95
C VAL A 39 -9.54 9.46 11.06
N ALA A 40 -8.32 8.93 11.17
CA ALA A 40 -7.37 9.38 12.20
C ALA A 40 -6.96 10.84 11.98
N PHE A 41 -6.74 11.25 10.74
CA PHE A 41 -6.42 12.63 10.38
C PHE A 41 -7.59 13.58 10.65
N CYS A 42 -8.80 13.21 10.23
CA CYS A 42 -10.01 13.98 10.51
C CYS A 42 -10.28 14.10 12.00
N ALA A 43 -10.01 13.06 12.79
CA ALA A 43 -10.10 13.16 14.24
C ALA A 43 -9.10 14.18 14.78
N LEU A 44 -7.82 14.08 14.40
CA LEU A 44 -6.78 15.00 14.87
C LEU A 44 -7.11 16.47 14.54
N VAL A 45 -7.39 16.76 13.26
CA VAL A 45 -7.69 18.13 12.80
C VAL A 45 -9.06 18.60 13.30
N GLY A 46 -10.05 17.72 13.31
CA GLY A 46 -11.41 18.02 13.75
C GLY A 46 -11.46 18.41 15.22
N PHE A 47 -10.82 17.64 16.10
CA PHE A 47 -10.73 18.02 17.52
C PHE A 47 -9.97 19.35 17.70
N ALA A 48 -8.89 19.57 16.95
CA ALA A 48 -8.13 20.81 17.05
C ALA A 48 -8.91 22.04 16.60
N ALA A 49 -9.75 21.91 15.57
CA ALA A 49 -10.52 23.02 15.00
C ALA A 49 -11.84 23.29 15.73
N PHE A 50 -12.57 22.24 16.10
CA PHE A 50 -13.94 22.35 16.62
C PHE A 50 -14.05 22.21 18.14
N ALA A 51 -13.04 21.65 18.81
CA ALA A 51 -13.03 21.45 20.26
C ALA A 51 -11.66 21.77 20.89
N PRO A 52 -11.12 22.99 20.70
CA PRO A 52 -9.80 23.37 21.20
C PRO A 52 -9.69 23.27 22.73
N GLU A 53 -10.77 23.48 23.46
CA GLU A 53 -10.85 23.30 24.92
C GLU A 53 -10.58 21.85 25.35
N ILE A 54 -11.04 20.85 24.58
CA ILE A 54 -10.75 19.44 24.85
C ILE A 54 -9.26 19.16 24.60
N ILE A 55 -8.72 19.64 23.48
CA ILE A 55 -7.29 19.49 23.14
C ILE A 55 -6.38 20.07 24.23
N ALA A 56 -6.78 21.20 24.81
CA ALA A 56 -6.03 21.89 25.85
C ALA A 56 -6.14 21.23 27.23
N THR A 57 -7.13 20.36 27.44
CA THR A 57 -7.33 19.66 28.71
C THR A 57 -6.12 18.80 29.04
N ARG A 58 -5.68 18.85 30.31
CA ARG A 58 -4.50 18.13 30.82
C ARG A 58 -4.93 17.15 31.91
N PRO A 59 -5.17 15.87 31.57
CA PRO A 59 -5.50 14.85 32.56
C PRO A 59 -4.35 14.61 33.55
N VAL A 60 -3.11 14.79 33.08
CA VAL A 60 -1.88 14.64 33.86
C VAL A 60 -1.02 15.89 33.65
N PRO A 61 -0.32 16.40 34.68
CA PRO A 61 0.60 17.53 34.51
C PRO A 61 1.60 17.26 33.38
N GLY A 62 1.65 18.18 32.40
CA GLY A 62 2.54 18.07 31.24
C GLY A 62 2.01 17.22 30.07
N LEU A 63 0.89 16.51 30.21
CA LEU A 63 0.28 15.70 29.16
C LEU A 63 -1.11 16.22 28.80
N SER A 64 -1.24 16.91 27.67
CA SER A 64 -2.53 17.34 27.15
C SER A 64 -3.20 16.24 26.32
N VAL A 65 -4.52 16.31 26.19
CA VAL A 65 -5.27 15.45 25.25
C VAL A 65 -4.75 15.62 23.83
N GLY A 66 -4.38 16.84 23.43
CA GLY A 66 -3.74 17.10 22.14
C GLY A 66 -2.44 16.32 21.91
N LEU A 67 -1.58 16.23 22.93
CA LEU A 67 -0.36 15.42 22.87
C LEU A 67 -0.66 13.93 22.75
N ILE A 68 -1.64 13.43 23.52
CA ILE A 68 -2.08 12.03 23.45
C ILE A 68 -2.61 11.72 22.04
N LEU A 69 -3.46 12.57 21.49
CA LEU A 69 -4.05 12.39 20.17
C LEU A 69 -2.99 12.44 19.06
N SER A 70 -2.02 13.35 19.17
CA SER A 70 -0.89 13.45 18.24
C SER A 70 -0.01 12.19 18.29
N LEU A 71 0.28 11.68 19.48
CA LEU A 71 1.06 10.46 19.65
C LEU A 71 0.30 9.24 19.09
N ALA A 72 -1.00 9.15 19.35
CA ALA A 72 -1.86 8.11 18.79
C ALA A 72 -1.90 8.16 17.26
N TYR A 73 -1.93 9.36 16.67
CA TYR A 73 -1.86 9.55 15.22
C TYR A 73 -0.51 9.08 14.66
N VAL A 74 0.62 9.46 15.28
CA VAL A 74 1.96 8.98 14.89
C VAL A 74 2.03 7.46 14.95
N ALA A 75 1.56 6.85 16.04
CA ALA A 75 1.50 5.40 16.20
C ALA A 75 0.65 4.74 15.11
N THR A 76 -0.47 5.36 14.73
CA THR A 76 -1.35 4.90 13.66
C THR A 76 -0.63 4.89 12.31
N VAL A 77 0.04 5.99 11.95
CA VAL A 77 0.80 6.11 10.69
C VAL A 77 1.96 5.10 10.64
N MET A 78 2.71 4.95 11.73
CA MET A 78 3.77 3.95 11.81
C MET A 78 3.23 2.52 11.67
N SER A 79 2.09 2.23 12.28
CA SER A 79 1.41 0.93 12.19
C SER A 79 0.94 0.65 10.76
N LEU A 80 0.35 1.64 10.08
CA LEU A 80 -0.03 1.55 8.66
C LEU A 80 1.18 1.29 7.76
N GLY A 81 2.30 1.97 8.01
CA GLY A 81 3.55 1.74 7.29
C GLY A 81 4.11 0.33 7.48
N ALA A 82 4.16 -0.15 8.73
CA ALA A 82 4.59 -1.52 9.04
C ALA A 82 3.66 -2.56 8.40
N TRP A 83 2.35 -2.32 8.43
CA TRP A 83 1.36 -3.19 7.78
C TRP A 83 1.52 -3.20 6.26
N TYR A 84 1.78 -2.04 5.65
CA TYR A 84 2.11 -1.92 4.23
C TYR A 84 3.35 -2.74 3.87
N VAL A 85 4.46 -2.60 4.60
CA VAL A 85 5.70 -3.36 4.31
C VAL A 85 5.45 -4.87 4.38
N ARG A 86 4.70 -5.33 5.38
CA ARG A 86 4.32 -6.75 5.50
C ARG A 86 3.49 -7.22 4.31
N ARG A 87 2.54 -6.40 3.84
CA ARG A 87 1.68 -6.72 2.69
C ARG A 87 2.41 -6.62 1.36
N ALA A 88 3.34 -5.68 1.22
CA ALA A 88 4.16 -5.52 0.02
C ALA A 88 4.99 -6.79 -0.26
N ARG A 89 5.57 -7.40 0.77
CA ARG A 89 6.27 -8.70 0.63
C ARG A 89 5.39 -9.79 0.03
N HIS A 90 4.10 -9.82 0.38
CA HIS A 90 3.16 -10.78 -0.21
C HIS A 90 2.92 -10.50 -1.70
N TRP A 91 2.81 -9.23 -2.08
CA TRP A 91 2.68 -8.82 -3.48
C TRP A 91 3.94 -9.11 -4.30
N ASP A 92 5.13 -8.99 -3.70
CA ASP A 92 6.39 -9.31 -4.35
C ASP A 92 6.47 -10.80 -4.71
N ILE A 93 6.00 -11.68 -3.82
CA ILE A 93 5.91 -13.13 -4.09
C ILE A 93 4.94 -13.41 -5.25
N LEU A 94 3.77 -12.75 -5.25
CA LEU A 94 2.80 -12.90 -6.33
C LEU A 94 3.36 -12.41 -7.67
N ALA A 95 4.07 -11.28 -7.67
CA ALA A 95 4.71 -10.73 -8.86
C ALA A 95 5.81 -11.67 -9.40
N ALA A 96 6.64 -12.23 -8.51
CA ALA A 96 7.65 -13.22 -8.88
C ALA A 96 7.02 -14.47 -9.51
N ALA A 97 5.88 -14.93 -8.99
CA ALA A 97 5.15 -16.06 -9.56
C ALA A 97 4.71 -15.78 -11.00
N VAL A 98 4.16 -14.59 -11.29
CA VAL A 98 3.76 -14.18 -12.66
C VAL A 98 4.95 -14.19 -13.62
N LEU A 99 6.12 -13.70 -13.18
CA LEU A 99 7.34 -13.66 -13.99
C LEU A 99 7.98 -15.04 -14.19
N SER A 100 7.72 -16.00 -13.29
CA SER A 100 8.28 -17.35 -13.34
C SER A 100 7.51 -18.34 -14.23
N VAL A 101 6.31 -17.98 -14.69
CA VAL A 101 5.52 -18.85 -15.59
C VAL A 101 6.28 -19.05 -16.91
N PRO A 102 6.47 -20.32 -17.38
CA PRO A 102 7.36 -20.66 -18.51
C PRO A 102 7.04 -19.97 -19.85
N ALA A 103 5.84 -19.40 -20.00
CA ALA A 103 5.39 -18.76 -21.24
C ALA A 103 6.29 -17.60 -21.71
N ILE A 104 7.03 -16.95 -20.79
CA ILE A 104 8.00 -15.89 -21.13
C ILE A 104 9.38 -16.48 -21.43
N ARG A 105 9.83 -17.50 -20.67
CA ARG A 105 11.16 -18.11 -20.80
C ARG A 105 11.29 -18.99 -22.06
N GLU A 106 10.24 -19.70 -22.46
CA GLU A 106 10.28 -20.59 -23.64
C GLU A 106 10.37 -19.81 -24.96
N ARG A 107 9.81 -18.59 -25.06
CA ARG A 107 9.94 -17.75 -26.26
C ARG A 107 11.28 -17.04 -26.38
N GLU A 108 11.91 -16.70 -25.26
CA GLU A 108 13.23 -16.08 -25.24
C GLU A 108 14.32 -17.09 -25.66
N VAL A 109 14.17 -18.37 -25.28
CA VAL A 109 15.05 -19.46 -25.72
C VAL A 109 14.78 -19.88 -27.16
N ALA A 110 13.53 -19.92 -27.61
CA ALA A 110 13.17 -20.27 -28.99
C ALA A 110 13.46 -19.16 -30.02
N GLY A 111 13.66 -17.91 -29.59
CA GLY A 111 14.07 -16.79 -30.46
C GLY A 111 15.59 -16.63 -30.62
N ASN A 112 16.38 -17.42 -29.89
CA ASN A 112 17.85 -17.38 -29.88
C ASN A 112 18.50 -18.64 -30.48
N VAL A 113 17.70 -19.46 -31.18
CA VAL A 113 18.11 -20.62 -32.01
C VAL A 113 17.60 -20.38 -33.42
#